data_AF-A0A501PQJ4-F1
#
_entry.id   AF-A0A501PQJ4-F1
#
_cell.length_a   1.000
_cell.length_b   1.000
_cell.length_c   1.000
_cell.angle_alpha   90.00
_cell.angle_beta   90.00
_cell.angle_gamma   90.00
#
_symmetry.space_group_name_H-M   'P 1'
#
loop_
_entity.id
_entity.type
_entity.pdbx_description
1 polymer ?
#
loop_
_entity_poly.entity_id
_entity_poly.type
_entity_poly.pdbx_seq_one_letter_code
_entity_poly.pdbx_strand_id
1 'polypeptide(L)'
;MTASISARGNADAALSYYSHLAQDNLETSRGQKGQAPGRDSDYYLKSQDFKDGPEPGRWAGKAADRLRLKDPIHEAPFKAALTGYDPLTQEQLVKKGGNSKVHSSGWDMTFSAPKAVSVVWALSPEKERQEIQAAQQKAVAAASSWLEDHAAFARRGKAGKIKEATAGLLMAQFDHETSRDLDPQLHTHSFIFNMAPRKDGTWGAIVSRDLYRAQKQADHIYLRCLRQEMDSLGYDTRDAENGFGIKTVPLHVEKAFSKRQQAINEEVEKKGYSSARLREIAALQTRRKKVVRGRNHLLKQWRKEARDMGFDVKQFKTTERLNDSELIPSPEKNPSTCSGLQVTGKHRNRSSPDSPKKQKNGSPSSDAAREKEAIKVGRQLGLALLAFKHSGNQPGLRLALTSKTGHLSLKYEEDGPGPIKRRKDRENDPENEAE
;
A
#
# COMPACT_ATOMS: atom_id res chain seq x y z
N MET A 1 -1.08 -8.86 -18.98
CA MET A 1 -0.59 -8.21 -17.74
C MET A 1 -1.77 -7.70 -16.96
N THR A 2 -1.82 -8.04 -15.68
CA THR A 2 -2.90 -7.70 -14.75
C THR A 2 -2.55 -6.53 -13.84
N ALA A 3 -1.25 -6.32 -13.59
CA ALA A 3 -0.72 -5.17 -12.89
C ALA A 3 -0.41 -4.02 -13.86
N SER A 4 -0.91 -2.82 -13.57
CA SER A 4 -0.58 -1.58 -14.29
C SER A 4 0.09 -0.58 -13.34
N ILE A 5 1.00 0.25 -13.85
CA ILE A 5 1.64 1.32 -13.07
C ILE A 5 1.46 2.67 -13.77
N SER A 6 0.98 3.67 -13.04
CA SER A 6 0.78 5.03 -13.56
C SER A 6 1.28 6.09 -12.60
N ALA A 7 1.96 7.11 -13.12
CA ALA A 7 2.36 8.26 -12.31
C ALA A 7 1.12 9.12 -12.01
N ARG A 8 0.93 9.50 -10.75
CA ARG A 8 -0.10 10.47 -10.36
C ARG A 8 0.61 11.79 -10.09
N GLY A 9 0.39 12.75 -10.99
CA GLY A 9 1.16 13.99 -11.12
C GLY A 9 1.35 14.76 -9.80
N ASN A 10 0.46 15.70 -9.52
CA ASN A 10 0.49 16.50 -8.28
C ASN A 10 -0.54 15.98 -7.26
N ALA A 11 -0.45 16.49 -6.03
CA ALA A 11 -1.27 16.04 -4.91
C ALA A 11 -2.77 16.23 -5.16
N ASP A 12 -3.19 17.34 -5.76
CA ASP A 12 -4.61 17.61 -6.00
C ASP A 12 -5.20 16.65 -7.04
N ALA A 13 -4.44 16.34 -8.10
CA ALA A 13 -4.85 15.35 -9.11
C ALA A 13 -4.93 13.94 -8.52
N ALA A 14 -3.99 13.56 -7.64
CA ALA A 14 -4.03 12.29 -6.95
C ALA A 14 -5.20 12.21 -5.96
N LEU A 15 -5.39 13.24 -5.14
CA LEU A 15 -6.49 13.33 -4.18
C LEU A 15 -7.83 13.25 -4.88
N SER A 16 -8.06 14.09 -5.90
CA SER A 16 -9.28 14.05 -6.71
C SER A 16 -9.51 12.67 -7.35
N TYR A 17 -8.46 12.01 -7.84
CA TYR A 17 -8.58 10.67 -8.41
C TYR A 17 -9.10 9.66 -7.40
N TYR A 18 -8.51 9.60 -6.20
CA TYR A 18 -8.92 8.65 -5.15
C TYR A 18 -10.25 9.03 -4.48
N SER A 19 -10.54 10.32 -4.36
CA SER A 19 -11.86 10.86 -3.98
C SER A 19 -12.96 10.44 -4.96
N HIS A 20 -12.72 10.53 -6.28
CA HIS A 20 -13.69 10.12 -7.30
C HIS A 20 -13.81 8.61 -7.50
N LEU A 21 -12.75 7.85 -7.25
CA LEU A 21 -12.81 6.39 -7.22
C LEU A 21 -13.87 5.90 -6.21
N ALA A 22 -14.14 6.68 -5.17
CA ALA A 22 -15.06 6.34 -4.11
C ALA A 22 -16.56 6.41 -4.48
N GLN A 23 -16.90 7.07 -5.59
CA GLN A 23 -18.31 7.29 -5.99
C GLN A 23 -18.96 6.05 -6.62
N ASP A 24 -18.26 4.91 -6.70
CA ASP A 24 -18.62 3.76 -7.55
C ASP A 24 -19.74 2.89 -7.01
N ASN A 25 -20.05 3.04 -5.72
CA ASN A 25 -20.89 2.10 -5.00
C ASN A 25 -22.03 2.79 -4.23
N LEU A 26 -22.31 4.07 -4.52
CA LEU A 26 -23.43 4.77 -3.91
C LEU A 26 -24.75 4.10 -4.33
N GLU A 27 -25.48 3.55 -3.37
CA GLU A 27 -26.92 3.43 -3.48
C GLU A 27 -27.53 4.83 -3.42
N THR A 28 -28.15 5.27 -4.51
CA THR A 28 -29.13 6.35 -4.40
C THR A 28 -30.35 5.78 -3.69
N SER A 29 -30.40 5.86 -2.36
CA SER A 29 -31.63 5.59 -1.61
C SER A 29 -32.71 6.57 -2.08
N ARG A 30 -33.86 6.03 -2.50
CA ARG A 30 -35.01 6.76 -3.06
C ARG A 30 -35.47 7.90 -2.15
N GLY A 31 -35.87 9.02 -2.75
CA GLY A 31 -37.01 9.79 -2.23
C GLY A 31 -36.83 11.28 -1.93
N GLN A 32 -36.03 12.05 -2.67
CA GLN A 32 -36.22 13.51 -2.71
C GLN A 32 -36.18 14.01 -4.16
N LYS A 33 -37.34 14.48 -4.65
CA LYS A 33 -37.42 15.34 -5.83
C LYS A 33 -36.87 16.70 -5.40
N GLY A 34 -35.78 17.15 -6.02
CA GLY A 34 -35.29 18.53 -5.91
C GLY A 34 -33.78 18.62 -5.76
N GLN A 35 -33.16 19.31 -6.72
CA GLN A 35 -31.73 19.68 -6.81
C GLN A 35 -30.75 18.55 -7.18
N ALA A 36 -29.96 18.83 -8.23
CA ALA A 36 -28.81 18.04 -8.61
C ALA A 36 -27.86 17.93 -7.41
N PRO A 37 -27.40 16.72 -7.02
CA PRO A 37 -26.53 16.59 -5.87
C PRO A 37 -25.20 17.30 -6.13
N GLY A 38 -24.80 18.15 -5.19
CA GLY A 38 -23.52 18.83 -5.17
C GLY A 38 -22.34 17.86 -5.23
N ARG A 39 -21.18 18.38 -5.65
CA ARG A 39 -19.90 17.67 -5.81
C ARG A 39 -19.28 17.23 -4.47
N ASP A 40 -19.95 16.39 -3.69
CA ASP A 40 -19.31 15.76 -2.52
C ASP A 40 -18.81 14.36 -2.89
N SER A 41 -17.48 14.26 -3.03
CA SER A 41 -16.74 13.15 -3.64
C SER A 41 -15.73 12.51 -2.67
N ASP A 42 -16.16 12.09 -1.48
CA ASP A 42 -15.21 11.76 -0.40
C ASP A 42 -15.42 10.38 0.27
N TYR A 43 -15.90 9.40 -0.47
CA TYR A 43 -16.34 8.14 0.12
C TYR A 43 -15.20 7.27 0.72
N TYR A 44 -13.99 7.23 0.15
CA TYR A 44 -12.85 6.43 0.66
C TYR A 44 -12.08 7.10 1.81
N LEU A 45 -12.31 8.41 2.03
CA LEU A 45 -11.52 9.24 2.94
C LEU A 45 -12.36 9.76 4.13
N LYS A 46 -13.69 9.61 4.08
CA LYS A 46 -14.65 9.99 5.14
C LYS A 46 -15.43 8.82 5.76
N SER A 47 -15.03 7.57 5.53
CA SER A 47 -15.80 6.39 5.96
C SER A 47 -16.00 6.31 7.49
N GLN A 48 -17.15 6.78 7.98
CA GLN A 48 -17.72 6.33 9.25
C GLN A 48 -19.17 5.82 9.12
N ASP A 49 -19.91 6.14 8.03
CA ASP A 49 -21.38 6.02 8.07
C ASP A 49 -22.08 5.14 7.00
N PHE A 50 -21.37 4.46 6.10
CA PHE A 50 -22.03 3.71 5.00
C PHE A 50 -21.93 2.19 5.15
N LYS A 51 -23.06 1.53 5.43
CA LYS A 51 -23.18 0.06 5.58
C LYS A 51 -23.01 -0.74 4.28
N ASP A 52 -23.19 -0.13 3.11
CA ASP A 52 -23.32 -0.84 1.82
C ASP A 52 -22.35 -0.39 0.71
N GLY A 53 -21.32 0.41 1.03
CA GLY A 53 -20.31 0.82 0.05
C GLY A 53 -18.94 0.13 0.23
N PRO A 54 -17.91 0.50 -0.56
CA PRO A 54 -16.67 -0.23 -0.68
C PRO A 54 -15.85 -0.08 0.58
N GLU A 55 -15.01 -1.06 0.84
CA GLU A 55 -14.14 -1.02 2.01
C GLU A 55 -13.28 0.25 1.96
N PRO A 56 -13.12 0.93 3.10
CA PRO A 56 -12.31 2.12 3.14
C PRO A 56 -10.84 1.81 2.81
N GLY A 57 -10.12 2.83 2.34
CA GLY A 57 -8.70 2.66 2.03
C GLY A 57 -7.92 2.19 3.24
N ARG A 58 -6.90 1.35 3.01
CA ARG A 58 -5.99 0.85 4.06
C ARG A 58 -4.54 1.24 3.78
N TRP A 59 -3.80 1.58 4.82
CA TRP A 59 -2.37 1.77 4.74
C TRP A 59 -1.66 0.43 4.56
N ALA A 60 -0.57 0.43 3.80
CA ALA A 60 0.22 -0.75 3.56
C ALA A 60 1.71 -0.45 3.48
N GLY A 61 2.50 -1.50 3.67
CA GLY A 61 3.95 -1.49 3.59
C GLY A 61 4.65 -1.16 4.91
N LYS A 62 5.91 -1.58 5.02
CA LYS A 62 6.72 -1.46 6.24
C LYS A 62 6.91 -0.01 6.67
N ALA A 63 6.81 0.95 5.75
CA ALA A 63 6.87 2.36 6.11
C ALA A 63 5.60 2.86 6.82
N ALA A 64 4.42 2.30 6.50
CA ALA A 64 3.18 2.61 7.22
C ALA A 64 3.26 2.11 8.67
N ASP A 65 3.76 0.87 8.88
CA ASP A 65 4.01 0.31 10.22
C ASP A 65 4.98 1.17 11.02
N ARG A 66 6.06 1.63 10.38
CA ARG A 66 7.07 2.51 10.98
C ARG A 66 6.51 3.87 11.38
N LEU A 67 5.56 4.38 10.60
CA LEU A 67 4.81 5.59 10.88
C LEU A 67 3.65 5.35 11.87
N ARG A 68 3.35 4.09 12.20
CA ARG A 68 2.22 3.67 13.03
C ARG A 68 0.89 4.20 12.51
N LEU A 69 0.74 4.23 11.19
CA LEU A 69 -0.52 4.63 10.55
C LEU A 69 -1.58 3.59 10.87
N LYS A 70 -2.81 4.07 11.08
CA LYS A 70 -3.95 3.23 11.38
C LYS A 70 -4.97 3.37 10.26
N ASP A 71 -5.63 2.26 9.99
CA ASP A 71 -6.79 2.23 9.10
C ASP A 71 -8.04 2.76 9.82
N PRO A 72 -9.03 3.28 9.07
CA PRO A 72 -8.99 3.53 7.63
C PRO A 72 -8.16 4.77 7.25
N ILE A 73 -7.82 4.89 5.97
CA ILE A 73 -7.19 6.09 5.41
C ILE A 73 -8.17 7.26 5.47
N HIS A 74 -7.72 8.37 6.05
CA HIS A 74 -8.44 9.64 6.06
C HIS A 74 -7.80 10.68 5.15
N GLU A 75 -8.59 11.66 4.72
CA GLU A 75 -8.18 12.68 3.73
C GLU A 75 -6.92 13.44 4.15
N ALA A 76 -6.88 13.96 5.37
CA ALA A 76 -5.77 14.77 5.86
C ALA A 76 -4.43 13.99 5.93
N PRO A 77 -4.37 12.80 6.55
CA PRO A 77 -3.19 11.93 6.49
C PRO A 77 -2.77 11.57 5.06
N PHE A 78 -3.73 11.26 4.18
CA PHE A 78 -3.45 10.94 2.79
C PHE A 78 -2.83 12.14 2.04
N LYS A 79 -3.40 13.33 2.18
CA LYS A 79 -2.90 14.57 1.57
C LYS A 79 -1.51 14.96 2.08
N ALA A 80 -1.25 14.78 3.37
CA ALA A 80 0.08 14.97 3.93
C ALA A 80 1.08 14.02 3.26
N ALA A 81 0.71 12.76 3.10
CA ALA A 81 1.57 11.79 2.43
C ALA A 81 1.83 12.14 0.95
N LEU A 82 0.80 12.59 0.21
CA LEU A 82 0.91 13.02 -1.19
C LEU A 82 1.85 14.21 -1.41
N THR A 83 2.17 14.95 -0.34
CA THR A 83 2.99 16.17 -0.40
C THR A 83 4.37 15.99 0.27
N GLY A 84 4.70 14.77 0.70
CA GLY A 84 6.00 14.41 1.28
C GLY A 84 6.11 14.71 2.77
N TYR A 85 4.99 14.83 3.48
CA TYR A 85 4.91 15.05 4.91
C TYR A 85 4.50 13.77 5.65
N ASP A 86 4.90 13.71 6.91
CA ASP A 86 4.45 12.71 7.84
C ASP A 86 2.92 12.81 8.05
N PRO A 87 2.16 11.72 7.84
CA PRO A 87 0.71 11.76 7.95
C PRO A 87 0.17 12.10 9.36
N LEU A 88 0.95 11.84 10.41
CA LEU A 88 0.56 12.08 11.81
C LEU A 88 1.19 13.36 12.37
N THR A 89 2.51 13.53 12.20
CA THR A 89 3.24 14.64 12.83
C THR A 89 3.29 15.90 11.98
N GLN A 90 2.97 15.80 10.67
CA GLN A 90 3.15 16.88 9.69
C GLN A 90 4.61 17.35 9.55
N GLU A 91 5.58 16.55 9.99
CA GLU A 91 7.00 16.80 9.73
C GLU A 91 7.30 16.58 8.24
N GLN A 92 8.14 17.43 7.66
CA GLN A 92 8.55 17.26 6.27
C GLN A 92 9.57 16.11 6.16
N LEU A 93 9.14 14.97 5.61
CA LEU A 93 9.98 13.78 5.45
C LEU A 93 10.84 13.86 4.18
N VAL A 94 10.30 14.43 3.10
CA VAL A 94 11.02 14.55 1.83
C VAL A 94 10.99 16.00 1.35
N LYS A 95 12.17 16.51 0.98
CA LYS A 95 12.30 17.85 0.41
C LYS A 95 11.65 17.91 -0.96
N LYS A 96 11.00 19.04 -1.25
CA LYS A 96 10.57 19.39 -2.62
C LYS A 96 11.84 19.51 -3.47
N GLY A 97 11.90 18.81 -4.59
CA GLY A 97 13.08 18.74 -5.45
C GLY A 97 12.72 18.91 -6.92
N GLY A 98 13.71 19.30 -7.73
CA GLY A 98 13.54 19.54 -9.17
C GLY A 98 13.02 20.94 -9.52
N ASN A 99 12.93 21.23 -10.81
CA ASN A 99 12.57 22.55 -11.35
C ASN A 99 11.11 22.95 -11.04
N SER A 100 10.23 21.98 -10.79
CA SER A 100 8.80 22.23 -10.54
C SER A 100 8.50 22.81 -9.16
N LYS A 101 9.45 22.77 -8.20
CA LYS A 101 9.25 23.14 -6.77
C LYS A 101 8.06 22.42 -6.09
N VAL A 102 7.46 21.42 -6.73
CA VAL A 102 6.31 20.64 -6.23
C VAL A 102 6.74 19.19 -6.09
N HIS A 103 6.39 18.58 -4.96
CA HIS A 103 6.64 17.15 -4.72
C HIS A 103 5.76 16.32 -5.67
N SER A 104 6.37 15.43 -6.46
CA SER A 104 5.62 14.41 -7.21
C SER A 104 5.01 13.43 -6.22
N SER A 105 3.71 13.16 -6.30
CA SER A 105 2.99 12.47 -5.23
C SER A 105 3.28 10.98 -5.14
N GLY A 106 3.43 10.29 -6.28
CA GLY A 106 3.68 8.86 -6.28
C GLY A 106 3.24 8.15 -7.55
N TRP A 107 3.12 6.83 -7.43
CA TRP A 107 2.76 5.91 -8.51
C TRP A 107 1.68 4.96 -8.04
N ASP A 108 0.64 4.82 -8.84
CA ASP A 108 -0.45 3.89 -8.61
C ASP A 108 -0.12 2.57 -9.30
N MET A 109 0.13 1.52 -8.50
CA MET A 109 0.25 0.15 -8.99
C MET A 109 -1.07 -0.59 -8.78
N THR A 110 -1.83 -0.76 -9.86
CA THR A 110 -3.15 -1.38 -9.81
C THR A 110 -3.05 -2.86 -10.15
N PHE A 111 -3.45 -3.73 -9.23
CA PHE A 111 -3.50 -5.18 -9.41
C PHE A 111 -4.93 -5.60 -9.76
N SER A 112 -5.15 -6.10 -10.98
CA SER A 112 -6.48 -6.49 -11.46
C SER A 112 -6.62 -8.00 -11.49
N ALA A 113 -7.64 -8.56 -10.85
CA ALA A 113 -7.88 -9.99 -10.90
C ALA A 113 -8.21 -10.46 -12.33
N PRO A 114 -7.84 -11.69 -12.72
CA PRO A 114 -8.33 -12.29 -13.95
C PRO A 114 -9.86 -12.22 -14.03
N LYS A 115 -10.39 -12.09 -15.26
CA LYS A 115 -11.82 -11.87 -15.46
C LYS A 115 -12.67 -12.98 -14.85
N ALA A 116 -12.27 -14.24 -15.02
CA ALA A 116 -12.95 -15.38 -14.40
C ALA A 116 -13.13 -15.22 -12.89
N VAL A 117 -12.10 -14.76 -12.15
CA VAL A 117 -12.18 -14.51 -10.70
C VAL A 117 -13.23 -13.44 -10.38
N SER A 118 -13.25 -12.34 -11.14
CA SER A 118 -14.23 -11.27 -10.97
C SER A 118 -15.66 -11.73 -11.28
N VAL A 119 -15.83 -12.59 -12.28
CA VAL A 119 -17.14 -13.19 -12.64
C VAL A 119 -17.64 -14.10 -11.53
N VAL A 120 -16.80 -15.01 -11.03
CA VAL A 120 -17.17 -15.87 -9.90
C VAL A 120 -17.58 -15.03 -8.70
N TRP A 121 -16.75 -14.05 -8.31
CA TRP A 121 -17.07 -13.13 -7.22
C TRP A 121 -18.43 -12.45 -7.41
N ALA A 122 -18.68 -11.86 -8.58
CA ALA A 122 -19.91 -11.13 -8.85
C ALA A 122 -21.17 -11.99 -8.72
N LEU A 123 -21.05 -13.28 -9.03
CA LEU A 123 -22.14 -14.23 -9.09
C LEU A 123 -22.35 -14.96 -7.76
N SER A 124 -21.28 -15.17 -6.99
CA SER A 124 -21.26 -15.86 -5.70
C SER A 124 -22.17 -15.22 -4.63
N PRO A 125 -22.57 -15.98 -3.58
CA PRO A 125 -23.16 -15.42 -2.36
C PRO A 125 -22.21 -14.46 -1.62
N GLU A 126 -22.74 -13.71 -0.65
CA GLU A 126 -21.95 -12.70 0.10
C GLU A 126 -20.74 -13.31 0.83
N LYS A 127 -20.91 -14.45 1.48
CA LYS A 127 -19.81 -15.13 2.19
C LYS A 127 -18.64 -15.45 1.25
N GLU A 128 -18.92 -16.06 0.10
CA GLU A 128 -17.91 -16.39 -0.90
C GLU A 128 -17.28 -15.14 -1.53
N ARG A 129 -18.07 -14.07 -1.73
CA ARG A 129 -17.52 -12.78 -2.18
C ARG A 129 -16.43 -12.28 -1.23
N GLN A 130 -16.70 -12.31 0.07
CA GLN A 130 -15.74 -11.87 1.10
C GLN A 130 -14.50 -12.76 1.11
N GLU A 131 -14.65 -14.08 0.94
CA GLU A 131 -13.52 -15.01 0.83
C GLU A 131 -12.62 -14.69 -0.39
N ILE A 132 -13.23 -14.41 -1.56
CA ILE A 132 -12.49 -14.04 -2.77
C ILE A 132 -11.83 -12.65 -2.63
N GLN A 133 -12.50 -11.71 -1.97
CA GLN A 133 -11.92 -10.39 -1.68
C GLN A 133 -10.71 -10.50 -0.75
N ALA A 134 -10.79 -11.34 0.28
CA ALA A 134 -9.65 -11.63 1.15
C ALA A 134 -8.49 -12.28 0.37
N ALA A 135 -8.77 -13.20 -0.55
CA ALA A 135 -7.77 -13.79 -1.45
C ALA A 135 -7.08 -12.72 -2.32
N GLN A 136 -7.84 -11.80 -2.90
CA GLN A 136 -7.33 -10.63 -3.63
C GLN A 136 -6.39 -9.79 -2.75
N GLN A 137 -6.82 -9.45 -1.54
CA GLN A 137 -6.03 -8.64 -0.60
C GLN A 137 -4.72 -9.33 -0.21
N LYS A 138 -4.74 -10.63 0.08
CA LYS A 138 -3.53 -11.42 0.38
C LYS A 138 -2.55 -11.44 -0.80
N ALA A 139 -3.05 -11.63 -2.01
CA ALA A 139 -2.21 -11.62 -3.22
C ALA A 139 -1.55 -10.25 -3.45
N VAL A 140 -2.29 -9.17 -3.24
CA VAL A 140 -1.77 -7.80 -3.31
C VAL A 140 -0.72 -7.54 -2.23
N ALA A 141 -0.94 -8.04 -1.01
CA ALA A 141 0.02 -7.93 0.08
C ALA A 141 1.33 -8.67 -0.24
N ALA A 142 1.25 -9.88 -0.81
CA ALA A 142 2.43 -10.65 -1.22
C ALA A 142 3.25 -9.91 -2.29
N ALA A 143 2.60 -9.37 -3.32
CA ALA A 143 3.28 -8.59 -4.36
C ALA A 143 3.86 -7.28 -3.82
N SER A 144 3.15 -6.61 -2.92
CA SER A 144 3.61 -5.37 -2.27
C SER A 144 4.85 -5.62 -1.40
N SER A 145 4.85 -6.69 -0.59
CA SER A 145 6.03 -7.08 0.20
C SER A 145 7.22 -7.41 -0.69
N TRP A 146 6.98 -8.13 -1.79
CA TRP A 146 8.04 -8.46 -2.74
C TRP A 146 8.66 -7.20 -3.36
N LEU A 147 7.84 -6.20 -3.73
CA LEU A 147 8.31 -4.90 -4.23
C LEU A 147 9.17 -4.16 -3.20
N GLU A 148 8.75 -4.15 -1.93
CA GLU A 148 9.52 -3.54 -0.85
C GLU A 148 10.91 -4.18 -0.70
N ASP A 149 11.00 -5.49 -0.86
CA ASP A 149 12.24 -6.23 -0.65
C ASP A 149 13.20 -6.20 -1.85
N HIS A 150 12.67 -6.08 -3.07
CA HIS A 150 13.47 -6.29 -4.29
C HIS A 150 13.54 -5.07 -5.23
N ALA A 151 12.61 -4.12 -5.12
CA ALA A 151 12.45 -3.04 -6.09
C ALA A 151 12.40 -1.64 -5.46
N ALA A 152 12.38 -1.54 -4.14
CA ALA A 152 12.28 -0.27 -3.44
C ALA A 152 13.65 0.37 -3.20
N PHE A 153 13.88 1.49 -3.88
CA PHE A 153 15.08 2.30 -3.70
C PHE A 153 14.71 3.77 -3.46
N ALA A 154 15.50 4.46 -2.64
CA ALA A 154 15.41 5.89 -2.40
C ALA A 154 16.66 6.62 -2.91
N ARG A 155 16.47 7.89 -3.27
CA ARG A 155 17.53 8.80 -3.73
C ARG A 155 18.25 9.43 -2.54
N ARG A 156 19.57 9.59 -2.61
CA ARG A 156 20.42 10.35 -1.67
C ARG A 156 21.41 11.26 -2.43
N GLY A 157 21.95 12.24 -1.69
CA GLY A 157 23.07 13.07 -2.13
C GLY A 157 22.65 14.24 -3.01
N LYS A 158 23.64 15.02 -3.46
CA LYS A 158 23.40 16.18 -4.34
C LYS A 158 22.68 15.72 -5.61
N ALA A 159 21.57 16.38 -5.92
CA ALA A 159 20.68 16.04 -7.04
C ALA A 159 20.11 14.60 -7.03
N GLY A 160 20.15 13.89 -5.89
CA GLY A 160 19.56 12.55 -5.76
C GLY A 160 20.22 11.50 -6.64
N LYS A 161 21.54 11.63 -6.88
CA LYS A 161 22.33 10.74 -7.74
C LYS A 161 22.65 9.38 -7.12
N ILE A 162 22.68 9.30 -5.79
CA ILE A 162 22.96 8.05 -5.07
C ILE A 162 21.65 7.29 -4.93
N LYS A 163 21.69 5.98 -5.23
CA LYS A 163 20.57 5.06 -5.07
C LYS A 163 20.85 4.11 -3.91
N GLU A 164 19.94 4.02 -2.95
CA GLU A 164 20.06 3.13 -1.78
C GLU A 164 18.78 2.33 -1.59
N ALA A 165 18.90 1.11 -1.05
CA ALA A 165 17.74 0.30 -0.68
C ALA A 165 16.94 0.99 0.44
N THR A 166 15.61 0.97 0.34
CA THR A 166 14.75 1.51 1.39
C THR A 166 14.64 0.53 2.56
N ALA A 167 14.03 1.01 3.64
CA ALA A 167 13.57 0.20 4.76
C ALA A 167 12.05 -0.05 4.66
N GLY A 168 11.50 -0.05 3.44
CA GLY A 168 10.07 -0.19 3.16
C GLY A 168 9.53 0.85 2.18
N LEU A 169 8.29 0.66 1.77
CA LEU A 169 7.48 1.60 1.00
C LEU A 169 6.29 2.05 1.86
N LEU A 170 5.86 3.29 1.64
CA LEU A 170 4.57 3.75 2.14
C LEU A 170 3.56 3.56 1.01
N MET A 171 2.49 2.82 1.29
CA MET A 171 1.43 2.53 0.32
C MET A 171 0.04 2.82 0.91
N ALA A 172 -0.89 3.16 0.02
CA ALA A 172 -2.31 3.25 0.31
C ALA A 172 -3.06 2.33 -0.68
N GLN A 173 -3.85 1.39 -0.16
CA GLN A 173 -4.55 0.41 -0.95
C GLN A 173 -6.06 0.66 -0.94
N PHE A 174 -6.67 0.68 -2.12
CA PHE A 174 -8.10 0.88 -2.32
C PHE A 174 -8.64 -0.26 -3.20
N ASP A 175 -9.58 -1.04 -2.67
CA ASP A 175 -10.19 -2.13 -3.40
C ASP A 175 -11.42 -1.67 -4.18
N HIS A 176 -11.60 -2.27 -5.35
CA HIS A 176 -12.65 -1.94 -6.29
C HIS A 176 -13.24 -3.19 -6.93
N GLU A 177 -14.50 -3.06 -7.33
CA GLU A 177 -15.32 -4.19 -7.79
C GLU A 177 -15.82 -4.04 -9.22
N THR A 178 -15.74 -2.84 -9.79
CA THR A 178 -16.39 -2.49 -11.06
C THR A 178 -15.40 -1.89 -12.04
N SER A 179 -15.55 -2.23 -13.31
CA SER A 179 -14.86 -1.54 -14.38
C SER A 179 -15.56 -0.22 -14.72
N ARG A 180 -14.93 0.59 -15.57
CA ARG A 180 -15.54 1.81 -16.12
C ARG A 180 -16.83 1.57 -16.91
N ASP A 181 -16.95 0.40 -17.53
CA ASP A 181 -18.14 0.00 -18.29
C ASP A 181 -19.11 -0.83 -17.43
N LEU A 182 -18.96 -0.78 -16.10
CA LEU A 182 -19.81 -1.43 -15.11
C LEU A 182 -19.82 -2.96 -15.15
N ASP A 183 -18.86 -3.58 -15.84
CA ASP A 183 -18.58 -5.01 -15.70
C ASP A 183 -17.92 -5.35 -14.37
N PRO A 184 -18.09 -6.57 -13.85
CA PRO A 184 -17.40 -7.01 -12.64
C PRO A 184 -15.89 -7.05 -12.88
N GLN A 185 -15.14 -6.35 -12.04
CA GLN A 185 -13.70 -6.23 -12.13
C GLN A 185 -13.12 -5.99 -10.75
N LEU A 186 -12.72 -7.07 -10.07
CA LEU A 186 -11.94 -6.97 -8.85
C LEU A 186 -10.57 -6.40 -9.17
N HIS A 187 -10.20 -5.31 -8.51
CA HIS A 187 -8.88 -4.74 -8.60
C HIS A 187 -8.54 -3.91 -7.36
N THR A 188 -7.24 -3.80 -7.07
CA THR A 188 -6.74 -3.01 -5.96
C THR A 188 -5.77 -1.96 -6.48
N HIS A 189 -6.08 -0.69 -6.23
CA HIS A 189 -5.14 0.41 -6.43
C HIS A 189 -4.17 0.46 -5.26
N SER A 190 -2.91 0.07 -5.47
CA SER A 190 -1.84 0.22 -4.48
C SER A 190 -1.02 1.47 -4.81
N PHE A 191 -1.39 2.59 -4.20
CA PHE A 191 -0.70 3.86 -4.38
C PHE A 191 0.59 3.91 -3.57
N ILE A 192 1.73 3.89 -4.26
CA ILE A 192 3.07 3.99 -3.69
C ILE A 192 3.45 5.48 -3.61
N PHE A 193 3.54 6.02 -2.41
CA PHE A 193 3.92 7.41 -2.19
C PHE A 193 5.39 7.65 -2.58
N ASN A 194 5.70 8.84 -3.09
CA ASN A 194 7.07 9.22 -3.44
C ASN A 194 7.92 9.59 -2.20
N MET A 195 7.84 8.77 -1.17
CA MET A 195 8.68 8.87 0.00
C MET A 195 8.87 7.49 0.61
N ALA A 196 10.10 7.21 1.02
CA ALA A 196 10.44 5.97 1.68
C ALA A 196 11.48 6.20 2.78
N PRO A 197 11.42 5.45 3.88
CA PRO A 197 12.47 5.42 4.87
C PRO A 197 13.70 4.75 4.27
N ARG A 198 14.88 5.28 4.58
CA ARG A 198 16.17 4.62 4.36
C ARG A 198 16.57 3.85 5.61
N LYS A 199 17.55 2.96 5.48
CA LYS A 199 18.04 2.11 6.57
C LYS A 199 18.58 2.90 7.77
N ASP A 200 19.13 4.09 7.53
CA ASP A 200 19.66 4.98 8.58
C ASP A 200 18.60 5.82 9.30
N GLY A 201 17.31 5.65 8.99
CA GLY A 201 16.24 6.44 9.62
C GLY A 201 15.80 7.65 8.82
N THR A 202 16.65 8.19 7.95
CA THR A 202 16.30 9.33 7.11
C THR A 202 15.29 8.95 6.02
N TRP A 203 14.64 9.94 5.42
CA TRP A 203 13.64 9.73 4.36
C TRP A 203 14.13 10.31 3.03
N GLY A 204 13.63 9.74 1.94
CA GLY A 204 13.96 10.20 0.59
C GLY A 204 12.89 9.87 -0.43
N ALA A 205 12.90 10.59 -1.54
CA ALA A 205 12.08 10.29 -2.71
C ALA A 205 12.51 8.96 -3.32
N ILE A 206 11.55 8.20 -3.85
CA ILE A 206 11.83 6.87 -4.40
C ILE A 206 12.42 6.95 -5.82
N VAL A 207 13.10 5.89 -6.23
CA VAL A 207 13.58 5.71 -7.61
C VAL A 207 12.53 4.93 -8.39
N SER A 208 11.58 5.65 -8.98
CA SER A 208 10.44 5.06 -9.67
C SER A 208 10.79 4.13 -10.83
N ARG A 209 11.90 4.38 -11.54
CA ARG A 209 12.33 3.53 -12.66
C ARG A 209 12.51 2.07 -12.27
N ASP A 210 12.97 1.80 -11.05
CA ASP A 210 13.12 0.43 -10.56
C ASP A 210 11.75 -0.23 -10.31
N LEU A 211 10.74 0.53 -9.86
CA LEU A 211 9.35 0.04 -9.75
C LEU A 211 8.75 -0.32 -11.12
N TYR A 212 8.95 0.53 -12.14
CA TYR A 212 8.49 0.23 -13.51
C TYR A 212 9.15 -1.04 -14.07
N ARG A 213 10.44 -1.26 -13.77
CA ARG A 213 11.18 -2.46 -14.21
C ARG A 213 10.70 -3.73 -13.50
N ALA A 214 10.26 -3.60 -12.26
CA ALA A 214 9.80 -4.70 -11.41
C ALA A 214 8.30 -5.02 -11.57
N GLN A 215 7.56 -4.22 -12.36
CA GLN A 215 6.11 -4.35 -12.55
C GLN A 215 5.70 -5.77 -12.94
N LYS A 216 6.37 -6.38 -13.93
CA LYS A 216 6.04 -7.73 -14.43
C LYS A 216 6.26 -8.80 -13.38
N GLN A 217 7.36 -8.69 -12.62
CA GLN A 217 7.68 -9.63 -11.56
C GLN A 217 6.66 -9.53 -10.42
N ALA A 218 6.30 -8.31 -10.02
CA ALA A 218 5.23 -8.10 -9.03
C ALA A 218 3.88 -8.65 -9.51
N ASP A 219 3.56 -8.50 -10.79
CA ASP A 219 2.37 -9.10 -11.42
C ASP A 219 2.37 -10.63 -11.31
N HIS A 220 3.51 -11.27 -11.58
CA HIS A 220 3.63 -12.72 -11.48
C HIS A 220 3.50 -13.22 -10.04
N ILE A 221 4.07 -12.50 -9.07
CA ILE A 221 3.90 -12.83 -7.64
C ILE A 221 2.43 -12.69 -7.23
N TYR A 222 1.77 -11.60 -7.63
CA TYR A 222 0.35 -11.38 -7.41
C TYR A 222 -0.50 -12.51 -8.00
N LEU A 223 -0.33 -12.83 -9.29
CA LEU A 223 -1.11 -13.86 -9.98
C LEU A 223 -0.89 -15.24 -9.38
N ARG A 224 0.36 -15.59 -9.02
CA ARG A 224 0.68 -16.88 -8.39
C ARG A 224 0.00 -17.00 -7.03
N CYS A 225 0.10 -15.97 -6.20
CA CYS A 225 -0.52 -15.98 -4.87
C CYS A 225 -2.05 -16.02 -4.98
N LEU A 226 -2.64 -15.23 -5.88
CA LEU A 226 -4.08 -15.25 -6.10
C LEU A 226 -4.56 -16.63 -6.58
N ARG A 227 -3.85 -17.27 -7.50
CA ARG A 227 -4.17 -18.64 -7.95
C ARG A 227 -4.19 -19.62 -6.78
N GLN A 228 -3.15 -19.61 -5.94
CA GLN A 228 -3.06 -20.48 -4.77
C GLN A 228 -4.20 -20.27 -3.77
N GLU A 229 -4.59 -19.01 -3.53
CA GLU A 229 -5.74 -18.71 -2.68
C GLU A 229 -7.05 -19.19 -3.31
N MET A 230 -7.24 -19.02 -4.62
CA MET A 230 -8.43 -19.52 -5.32
C MET A 230 -8.51 -21.06 -5.31
N ASP A 231 -7.39 -21.75 -5.52
CA ASP A 231 -7.32 -23.22 -5.40
C ASP A 231 -7.68 -23.66 -3.97
N SER A 232 -7.22 -22.94 -2.95
CA SER A 232 -7.51 -23.21 -1.53
C SER A 232 -8.97 -22.97 -1.16
N LEU A 233 -9.65 -22.06 -1.85
CA LEU A 233 -11.11 -21.83 -1.72
C LEU A 233 -11.94 -22.90 -2.46
N GLY A 234 -11.30 -23.82 -3.19
CA GLY A 234 -11.94 -24.93 -3.89
C GLY A 234 -12.31 -24.65 -5.34
N TYR A 235 -11.77 -23.58 -5.95
CA TYR A 235 -11.98 -23.29 -7.37
C TYR A 235 -10.96 -24.03 -8.23
N ASP A 236 -11.41 -24.71 -9.28
CA ASP A 236 -10.52 -25.38 -10.22
C ASP A 236 -9.93 -24.37 -11.21
N THR A 237 -8.63 -24.08 -11.06
CA THR A 237 -7.91 -23.12 -11.90
C THR A 237 -7.34 -23.74 -13.16
N ARG A 238 -7.22 -22.95 -14.22
CA ARG A 238 -6.61 -23.33 -15.51
C ARG A 238 -5.61 -22.30 -15.97
N ASP A 239 -4.64 -22.72 -16.77
CA ASP A 239 -3.71 -21.77 -17.40
C ASP A 239 -4.44 -20.91 -18.43
N ALA A 240 -4.00 -19.66 -18.54
CA ALA A 240 -4.49 -18.69 -19.52
C ALA A 240 -3.32 -17.82 -20.01
N GLU A 241 -3.46 -17.23 -21.20
CA GLU A 241 -2.41 -16.42 -21.83
C GLU A 241 -1.85 -15.31 -20.91
N ASN A 242 -2.71 -14.68 -20.11
CA ASN A 242 -2.36 -13.57 -19.24
C ASN A 242 -2.49 -13.90 -17.74
N GLY A 243 -2.21 -15.15 -17.35
CA GLY A 243 -2.25 -15.61 -15.96
C GLY A 243 -2.98 -16.93 -15.82
N PHE A 244 -4.13 -16.90 -15.14
CA PHE A 244 -4.96 -18.08 -14.96
C PHE A 244 -6.45 -17.74 -15.11
N GLY A 245 -7.27 -18.75 -15.41
CA GLY A 245 -8.73 -18.68 -15.39
C GLY A 245 -9.32 -19.70 -14.42
N ILE A 246 -10.65 -19.76 -14.36
CA ILE A 246 -11.38 -20.77 -13.58
C ILE A 246 -12.10 -21.68 -14.58
N LYS A 247 -11.95 -23.00 -14.46
CA LYS A 247 -12.47 -23.96 -15.45
C LYS A 247 -13.99 -23.89 -15.60
N THR A 248 -14.69 -23.63 -14.50
CA THR A 248 -16.16 -23.52 -14.47
C THR A 248 -16.67 -22.25 -15.14
N VAL A 249 -15.82 -21.25 -15.44
CA VAL A 249 -16.22 -20.04 -16.16
C VAL A 249 -15.85 -20.18 -17.64
N PRO A 250 -16.85 -20.28 -18.56
CA PRO A 250 -16.59 -20.38 -19.98
C PRO A 250 -15.99 -19.09 -20.56
N LEU A 251 -15.13 -19.23 -21.57
CA LEU A 251 -14.50 -18.09 -22.24
C LEU A 251 -15.49 -17.08 -22.83
N HIS A 252 -16.66 -17.53 -23.30
CA HIS A 252 -17.68 -16.62 -23.83
C HIS A 252 -18.28 -15.72 -22.75
N VAL A 253 -18.42 -16.22 -21.51
CA VAL A 253 -18.87 -15.43 -20.35
C VAL A 253 -17.80 -14.41 -19.95
N GLU A 254 -16.53 -14.83 -19.92
CA GLU A 254 -15.41 -13.92 -19.66
C GLU A 254 -15.37 -12.79 -20.70
N LYS A 255 -15.53 -13.12 -21.98
CA LYS A 255 -15.58 -12.15 -23.07
C LYS A 255 -16.75 -11.18 -22.86
N ALA A 256 -17.95 -11.69 -22.59
CA ALA A 256 -19.15 -10.86 -22.39
C ALA A 256 -19.01 -9.83 -21.24
N PHE A 257 -18.35 -10.19 -20.14
CA PHE A 257 -18.03 -9.29 -19.04
C PHE A 257 -16.71 -8.52 -19.21
N SER A 258 -16.19 -8.43 -20.43
CA SER A 258 -14.97 -7.69 -20.80
C SER A 258 -15.25 -6.58 -21.82
N LYS A 259 -16.40 -5.89 -21.69
CA LYS A 259 -16.87 -4.85 -22.64
C LYS A 259 -15.81 -3.77 -22.85
N ARG A 260 -15.12 -3.39 -21.77
CA ARG A 260 -14.04 -2.41 -21.80
C ARG A 260 -12.88 -2.81 -22.71
N GLN A 261 -12.41 -4.04 -22.59
CA GLN A 261 -11.30 -4.55 -23.38
C GLN A 261 -11.70 -4.68 -24.85
N GLN A 262 -12.93 -5.10 -25.13
CA GLN A 262 -13.48 -5.18 -26.48
C GLN A 262 -13.49 -3.80 -27.16
N ALA A 263 -14.01 -2.77 -26.49
CA ALA A 263 -14.01 -1.41 -27.03
C ALA A 263 -12.59 -0.87 -27.32
N ILE A 264 -11.60 -1.21 -26.48
CA ILE A 264 -10.20 -0.83 -26.73
C ILE A 264 -9.67 -1.56 -27.96
N ASN A 265 -9.89 -2.87 -28.05
CA ASN A 265 -9.38 -3.69 -29.16
C ASN A 265 -9.97 -3.24 -30.50
N GLU A 266 -11.28 -2.97 -30.53
CA GLU A 266 -11.98 -2.44 -31.70
C GLU A 266 -11.38 -1.10 -32.17
N GLU A 267 -11.12 -0.17 -31.24
CA GLU A 267 -10.51 1.12 -31.59
C GLU A 267 -9.04 0.96 -32.04
N VAL A 268 -8.29 0.06 -31.40
CA VAL A 268 -6.91 -0.26 -31.76
C VAL A 268 -6.84 -0.84 -33.17
N GLU A 269 -7.73 -1.77 -33.51
CA GLU A 269 -7.84 -2.36 -34.84
C GLU A 269 -8.25 -1.31 -35.87
N LYS A 270 -9.31 -0.53 -35.58
CA LYS A 270 -9.81 0.54 -36.45
C LYS A 270 -8.75 1.60 -36.77
N LYS A 271 -7.87 1.91 -35.81
CA LYS A 271 -6.83 2.93 -35.96
C LYS A 271 -5.47 2.36 -36.37
N GLY A 272 -5.33 1.04 -36.48
CA GLY A 272 -4.05 0.39 -36.78
C GLY A 272 -2.97 0.62 -35.71
N TYR A 273 -3.37 0.78 -34.45
CA TYR A 273 -2.43 1.09 -33.37
C TYR A 273 -1.60 -0.14 -32.96
N SER A 274 -0.28 -0.04 -33.08
CA SER A 274 0.63 -1.17 -32.78
C SER A 274 1.40 -1.01 -31.47
N SER A 275 1.70 0.22 -31.03
CA SER A 275 2.53 0.48 -29.86
C SER A 275 1.73 0.55 -28.55
N ALA A 276 2.39 0.27 -27.42
CA ALA A 276 1.77 0.37 -26.09
C ALA A 276 1.20 1.78 -25.80
N ARG A 277 1.94 2.83 -26.20
CA ARG A 277 1.50 4.23 -26.06
C ARG A 277 0.23 4.51 -26.88
N LEU A 278 0.14 3.99 -28.09
CA LEU A 278 -1.05 4.19 -28.94
C LEU A 278 -2.27 3.42 -28.38
N ARG A 279 -2.06 2.22 -27.82
CA ARG A 279 -3.12 1.49 -27.10
C ARG A 279 -3.61 2.24 -25.87
N GLU A 280 -2.71 2.90 -25.12
CA GLU A 280 -3.10 3.78 -24.01
C GLU A 280 -3.96 4.96 -24.49
N ILE A 281 -3.63 5.55 -25.65
CA ILE A 281 -4.44 6.59 -26.28
C ILE A 281 -5.82 6.05 -26.67
N ALA A 282 -5.92 4.87 -27.32
CA ALA A 282 -7.21 4.24 -27.61
C ALA A 282 -8.02 3.98 -26.34
N ALA A 283 -7.36 3.56 -25.25
CA ALA A 283 -8.01 3.41 -23.97
C ALA A 283 -8.57 4.75 -23.46
N LEU A 284 -7.82 5.86 -23.57
CA LEU A 284 -8.33 7.16 -23.17
C LEU A 284 -9.46 7.68 -24.08
N GLN A 285 -9.43 7.39 -25.38
CA GLN A 285 -10.43 7.85 -26.35
C GLN A 285 -11.77 7.11 -26.20
N THR A 286 -11.73 5.81 -25.97
CA THR A 286 -12.93 4.96 -25.78
C THR A 286 -13.55 5.11 -24.39
N ARG A 287 -12.94 5.94 -23.54
CA ARG A 287 -13.33 6.15 -22.15
C ARG A 287 -14.63 6.94 -22.07
N ARG A 288 -15.74 6.25 -21.73
CA ARG A 288 -17.02 6.90 -21.47
C ARG A 288 -17.01 7.67 -20.13
N LYS A 289 -17.91 8.66 -20.02
CA LYS A 289 -18.19 9.33 -18.74
C LYS A 289 -18.76 8.29 -17.77
N LYS A 290 -18.29 8.31 -16.53
CA LYS A 290 -18.64 7.32 -15.51
C LYS A 290 -20.12 7.47 -15.13
N VAL A 291 -20.85 6.36 -15.09
CA VAL A 291 -22.23 6.29 -14.60
C VAL A 291 -22.19 5.61 -13.24
N VAL A 292 -22.78 6.24 -12.21
CA VAL A 292 -22.84 5.66 -10.87
C VAL A 292 -24.06 4.77 -10.76
N ARG A 293 -23.88 3.54 -10.26
CA ARG A 293 -24.94 2.57 -9.98
C ARG A 293 -24.65 1.91 -8.63
N GLY A 294 -25.69 1.68 -7.83
CA GLY A 294 -25.52 1.03 -6.53
C GLY A 294 -25.02 -0.42 -6.65
N ARG A 295 -24.19 -0.85 -5.70
CA ARG A 295 -23.57 -2.19 -5.66
C ARG A 295 -24.60 -3.32 -5.80
N ASN A 296 -25.69 -3.26 -5.03
CA ASN A 296 -26.76 -4.27 -5.06
C ASN A 296 -27.49 -4.33 -6.42
N HIS A 297 -27.61 -3.20 -7.11
CA HIS A 297 -28.18 -3.17 -8.46
C HIS A 297 -27.26 -3.86 -9.46
N LEU A 298 -25.96 -3.58 -9.40
CA LEU A 298 -24.95 -4.21 -10.27
C LEU A 298 -24.88 -5.72 -10.06
N LEU A 299 -24.85 -6.20 -8.81
CA LEU A 299 -24.88 -7.63 -8.51
C LEU A 299 -26.12 -8.33 -9.07
N LYS A 300 -27.30 -7.68 -9.00
CA LYS A 300 -28.53 -8.21 -9.61
C LYS A 300 -28.44 -8.22 -11.14
N GLN A 301 -27.89 -7.17 -11.73
CA GLN A 301 -27.71 -7.05 -13.17
C GLN A 301 -26.75 -8.12 -13.70
N TRP A 302 -25.57 -8.30 -13.09
CA TRP A 302 -24.61 -9.31 -13.53
C TRP A 302 -25.15 -10.73 -13.42
N ARG A 303 -25.91 -11.04 -12.36
CA ARG A 303 -26.60 -12.34 -12.26
C ARG A 303 -27.64 -12.53 -13.37
N LYS A 304 -28.34 -11.46 -13.78
CA LYS A 304 -29.27 -11.53 -14.90
C LYS A 304 -28.52 -11.75 -16.22
N GLU A 305 -27.49 -10.94 -16.51
CA GLU A 305 -26.66 -11.08 -17.72
C GLU A 305 -26.07 -12.49 -17.83
N ALA A 306 -25.55 -13.06 -16.73
CA ALA A 306 -25.04 -14.42 -16.70
C ALA A 306 -26.13 -15.47 -17.05
N ARG A 307 -27.33 -15.35 -16.47
CA ARG A 307 -28.45 -16.25 -16.78
C ARG A 307 -28.93 -16.11 -18.22
N ASP A 308 -28.96 -14.89 -18.77
CA ASP A 308 -29.34 -14.66 -20.17
C ASP A 308 -28.33 -15.31 -21.13
N MET A 309 -27.08 -15.53 -20.69
CA MET A 309 -26.05 -16.29 -21.40
C MET A 309 -26.08 -17.80 -21.13
N GLY A 310 -27.05 -18.29 -20.36
CA GLY A 310 -27.14 -19.70 -19.97
C GLY A 310 -26.14 -20.14 -18.90
N PHE A 311 -25.57 -19.21 -18.13
CA PHE A 311 -24.59 -19.49 -17.08
C PHE A 311 -25.19 -19.27 -15.67
N ASP A 312 -25.20 -20.32 -14.84
CA ASP A 312 -25.74 -20.26 -13.46
C ASP A 312 -24.68 -20.53 -12.38
N VAL A 313 -24.85 -19.84 -11.26
CA VAL A 313 -23.97 -19.74 -10.08
C VAL A 313 -23.79 -21.07 -9.36
N LYS A 314 -24.74 -22.00 -9.49
CA LYS A 314 -24.72 -23.30 -8.78
C LYS A 314 -23.57 -24.23 -9.18
N GLN A 315 -22.77 -23.88 -10.18
CA GLN A 315 -21.72 -24.72 -10.75
C GLN A 315 -20.29 -24.39 -10.27
N PHE A 316 -20.13 -23.51 -9.26
CA PHE A 316 -18.80 -22.95 -8.96
C PHE A 316 -17.84 -23.85 -8.16
N LYS A 317 -18.33 -24.80 -7.36
CA LYS A 317 -17.49 -25.69 -6.55
C LYS A 317 -17.74 -27.14 -6.95
N THR A 318 -16.71 -27.82 -7.42
CA THR A 318 -16.74 -29.26 -7.70
C THR A 318 -17.11 -29.99 -6.41
N THR A 319 -18.18 -30.79 -6.44
CA THR A 319 -18.79 -31.45 -5.27
C THR A 319 -17.94 -32.59 -4.70
N GLU A 320 -16.71 -32.80 -5.16
CA GLU A 320 -15.95 -34.05 -4.96
C GLU A 320 -14.89 -34.03 -3.83
N ARG A 321 -14.90 -33.06 -2.91
CA ARG A 321 -13.98 -33.09 -1.74
C ARG A 321 -14.63 -33.04 -0.36
N LEU A 322 -15.96 -33.18 -0.29
CA LEU A 322 -16.69 -33.12 0.99
C LEU A 322 -16.90 -34.47 1.69
N ASN A 323 -16.39 -35.59 1.15
CA ASN A 323 -16.63 -36.92 1.73
C ASN A 323 -15.48 -37.54 2.56
N ASP A 324 -14.33 -36.90 2.68
CA ASP A 324 -13.28 -37.35 3.63
C ASP A 324 -13.34 -36.50 4.91
N SER A 325 -14.44 -36.66 5.64
CA SER A 325 -14.58 -36.21 7.03
C SER A 325 -14.34 -37.40 7.96
N GLU A 326 -13.07 -37.76 8.16
CA GLU A 326 -12.63 -38.39 9.41
C GLU A 326 -11.70 -37.43 10.17
N LEU A 327 -12.30 -36.81 11.20
CA LEU A 327 -11.70 -36.34 12.45
C LEU A 327 -10.27 -35.75 12.40
N ILE A 328 -10.16 -34.42 12.30
CA ILE A 328 -8.97 -33.67 12.76
C ILE A 328 -9.42 -32.48 13.64
N PRO A 329 -8.81 -32.25 14.83
CA PRO A 329 -9.23 -31.19 15.75
C PRO A 329 -8.91 -29.77 15.23
N SER A 330 -9.68 -28.80 15.72
CA SER A 330 -9.68 -27.38 15.33
C SER A 330 -8.28 -26.73 15.21
N PRO A 331 -8.00 -25.99 14.12
CA PRO A 331 -6.78 -25.21 14.04
C PRO A 331 -6.91 -23.89 14.79
N GLU A 332 -5.97 -23.67 15.72
CA GLU A 332 -5.66 -22.39 16.33
C GLU A 332 -5.26 -21.33 15.29
N LYS A 333 -5.37 -20.07 15.70
CA LYS A 333 -5.05 -18.85 14.94
C LYS A 333 -3.64 -18.88 14.31
N ASN A 334 -3.58 -18.92 12.97
CA ASN A 334 -2.68 -18.19 12.04
C ASN A 334 -2.83 -18.79 10.63
N PRO A 335 -2.72 -18.01 9.52
CA PRO A 335 -1.47 -18.12 8.75
C PRO A 335 -1.09 -16.86 7.94
N SER A 336 0.13 -16.36 8.14
CA SER A 336 0.87 -15.61 7.14
C SER A 336 2.19 -16.31 6.89
N THR A 337 2.22 -17.29 5.99
CA THR A 337 3.49 -17.76 5.39
C THR A 337 3.21 -18.54 4.11
N CYS A 338 3.42 -17.89 2.96
CA CYS A 338 4.19 -18.56 1.91
C CYS A 338 5.62 -18.66 2.46
N SER A 339 6.04 -19.85 2.90
CA SER A 339 7.32 -20.01 3.59
C SER A 339 8.52 -19.98 2.63
N GLY A 340 9.51 -19.18 3.03
CA GLY A 340 10.89 -19.20 2.57
C GLY A 340 11.78 -18.29 3.43
N LEU A 341 12.55 -18.93 4.34
CA LEU A 341 13.61 -18.43 5.25
C LEU A 341 13.21 -17.74 6.58
N GLN A 342 13.52 -18.44 7.69
CA GLN A 342 13.46 -17.98 9.08
C GLN A 342 14.76 -17.27 9.51
N VAL A 343 14.66 -16.27 10.39
CA VAL A 343 15.57 -16.10 11.55
C VAL A 343 14.79 -15.54 12.75
N THR A 344 15.13 -16.07 13.92
CA THR A 344 14.43 -16.11 15.21
C THR A 344 14.44 -14.82 16.06
N GLY A 345 13.44 -14.68 16.96
CA GLY A 345 13.57 -13.85 18.17
C GLY A 345 12.27 -13.60 18.96
N LYS A 346 12.06 -14.38 20.03
CA LYS A 346 10.96 -14.32 21.03
C LYS A 346 10.83 -12.96 21.75
N HIS A 347 9.61 -12.54 22.14
CA HIS A 347 9.17 -12.51 23.55
C HIS A 347 7.67 -12.14 23.76
N ARG A 348 7.13 -12.65 24.87
CA ARG A 348 5.73 -12.84 25.31
C ARG A 348 5.01 -11.61 25.93
N ASN A 349 3.67 -11.62 25.81
CA ASN A 349 2.59 -11.32 26.79
C ASN A 349 2.54 -9.94 27.53
N ARG A 350 1.42 -9.35 27.98
CA ARG A 350 -0.03 -9.64 28.05
C ARG A 350 -0.78 -8.31 28.38
N SER A 351 -2.11 -8.37 28.30
CA SER A 351 -3.19 -7.37 28.30
C SER A 351 -3.57 -6.63 29.61
N SER A 352 -4.02 -5.36 29.44
CA SER A 352 -5.23 -4.63 29.96
C SER A 352 -5.62 -4.63 31.46
N PRO A 353 -6.63 -3.82 31.92
CA PRO A 353 -7.02 -2.42 31.64
C PRO A 353 -7.29 -1.59 32.94
N ASP A 354 -7.60 -0.29 32.80
CA ASP A 354 -8.75 0.43 33.42
C ASP A 354 -8.51 1.95 33.64
N SER A 355 -9.57 2.71 33.44
CA SER A 355 -9.80 4.11 33.87
C SER A 355 -11.05 4.09 34.78
N PRO A 356 -11.49 5.15 35.52
CA PRO A 356 -11.19 6.59 35.37
C PRO A 356 -11.13 7.44 36.68
N LYS A 357 -10.83 8.75 36.58
CA LYS A 357 -11.59 9.86 37.23
C LYS A 357 -11.05 11.29 36.93
N LYS A 358 -12.02 12.22 36.82
CA LYS A 358 -12.07 13.71 36.67
C LYS A 358 -11.10 14.50 37.59
N GLN A 359 -10.73 15.79 37.44
CA GLN A 359 -11.15 17.00 36.68
C GLN A 359 -10.11 18.13 36.95
N LYS A 360 -9.85 19.08 36.02
CA LYS A 360 -9.99 20.57 36.17
C LYS A 360 -9.22 21.37 35.09
N ASN A 361 -10.00 22.17 34.36
CA ASN A 361 -9.81 23.42 33.59
C ASN A 361 -8.41 24.00 33.25
N GLY A 362 -8.23 24.38 31.97
CA GLY A 362 -7.30 25.44 31.54
C GLY A 362 -6.89 25.43 30.04
N SER A 363 -7.55 26.27 29.23
CA SER A 363 -7.13 26.89 27.94
C SER A 363 -6.73 26.03 26.70
N PRO A 364 -7.23 26.34 25.48
CA PRO A 364 -7.06 25.50 24.29
C PRO A 364 -5.83 25.88 23.46
N SER A 365 -4.71 25.15 23.56
CA SER A 365 -3.76 24.96 22.44
C SER A 365 -2.65 23.90 22.64
N SER A 366 -2.53 23.21 23.80
CA SER A 366 -1.26 22.52 24.10
C SER A 366 -1.26 20.98 24.06
N ASP A 367 -2.39 20.28 24.20
CA ASP A 367 -2.35 18.81 24.38
C ASP A 367 -2.10 18.06 23.07
N ALA A 368 -2.76 18.42 21.97
CA ALA A 368 -2.50 17.83 20.66
C ALA A 368 -1.07 18.14 20.16
N ALA A 369 -0.53 19.31 20.53
CA ALA A 369 0.85 19.67 20.22
C ALA A 369 1.85 18.86 21.05
N ARG A 370 1.58 18.68 22.35
CA ARG A 370 2.37 17.83 23.25
C ARG A 370 2.31 16.36 22.85
N GLU A 371 1.15 15.86 22.43
CA GLU A 371 0.99 14.49 21.93
C GLU A 371 1.78 14.28 20.63
N LYS A 372 1.70 15.22 19.68
CA LYS A 372 2.52 15.21 18.47
C LYS A 372 4.03 15.24 18.78
N GLU A 373 4.45 16.08 19.73
CA GLU A 373 5.85 16.16 20.14
C GLU A 373 6.30 14.87 20.85
N ALA A 374 5.44 14.26 21.67
CA ALA A 374 5.72 12.98 22.33
C ALA A 374 5.84 11.83 21.32
N ILE A 375 4.96 11.76 20.32
CA ILE A 375 5.03 10.79 19.21
C ILE A 375 6.34 11.00 18.42
N LYS A 376 6.69 12.25 18.13
CA LYS A 376 7.93 12.62 17.44
C LYS A 376 9.17 12.19 18.21
N VAL A 377 9.26 12.50 19.50
CA VAL A 377 10.38 12.10 20.37
C VAL A 377 10.49 10.58 20.46
N GLY A 378 9.37 9.88 20.72
CA GLY A 378 9.35 8.42 20.81
C GLY A 378 9.79 7.75 19.50
N ARG A 379 9.43 8.33 18.35
CA ARG A 379 9.86 7.85 17.04
C ARG A 379 11.34 8.12 16.78
N GLN A 380 11.83 9.34 17.03
CA GLN A 380 13.25 9.64 16.88
C GLN A 380 14.13 8.72 17.75
N LEU A 381 13.66 8.40 18.95
CA LEU A 381 14.31 7.42 19.83
C LEU A 381 14.32 6.01 19.21
N GLY A 382 13.18 5.55 18.68
CA GLY A 382 13.08 4.26 18.01
C GLY A 382 13.95 4.14 16.76
N LEU A 383 14.06 5.23 15.98
CA LEU A 383 14.95 5.32 14.82
C LEU A 383 16.43 5.23 15.22
N ALA A 384 16.82 5.96 16.27
CA ALA A 384 18.17 5.95 16.79
C ALA A 384 18.56 4.56 17.32
N LEU A 385 17.67 3.88 18.04
CA LEU A 385 17.87 2.51 18.52
C LEU A 385 18.00 1.49 17.38
N LEU A 386 17.20 1.62 16.32
CA LEU A 386 17.31 0.78 15.14
C LEU A 386 18.63 1.00 14.40
N ALA A 387 19.05 2.26 14.23
CA ALA A 387 20.35 2.59 13.62
C ALA A 387 21.51 2.00 14.44
N PHE A 388 21.46 2.12 15.77
CA PHE A 388 22.45 1.54 16.68
C PHE A 388 22.52 0.00 16.60
N LYS A 389 21.36 -0.67 16.48
CA LYS A 389 21.31 -2.13 16.30
C LYS A 389 21.91 -2.57 14.96
N HIS A 390 21.74 -1.77 13.90
CA HIS A 390 22.28 -2.08 12.57
C HIS A 390 23.77 -1.72 12.42
N SER A 391 24.32 -0.82 13.25
CA SER A 391 25.75 -0.50 13.26
C SER A 391 26.62 -1.54 13.97
N GLY A 392 26.05 -2.68 14.36
CA GLY A 392 26.82 -3.81 14.89
C GLY A 392 27.41 -3.60 16.29
N ASN A 393 26.84 -2.68 17.09
CA ASN A 393 27.28 -2.43 18.46
C ASN A 393 28.79 -2.08 18.56
N GLN A 394 29.30 -1.27 17.62
CA GLN A 394 30.69 -0.81 17.60
C GLN A 394 31.06 -0.14 18.94
N PRO A 395 32.17 -0.53 19.59
CA PRO A 395 32.63 0.14 20.82
C PRO A 395 32.94 1.62 20.52
N GLY A 396 32.50 2.52 21.41
CA GLY A 396 32.70 3.98 21.31
C GLY A 396 31.46 4.79 20.87
N LEU A 397 30.40 4.17 20.35
CA LEU A 397 29.21 4.90 19.89
C LEU A 397 28.24 5.18 21.05
N ARG A 398 28.20 6.42 21.57
CA ARG A 398 27.26 6.84 22.64
C ARG A 398 26.13 7.71 22.10
N LEU A 399 24.88 7.38 22.47
CA LEU A 399 23.68 8.17 22.16
C LEU A 399 23.54 9.33 23.16
N ALA A 400 23.56 10.57 22.68
CA ALA A 400 23.35 11.76 23.52
C ALA A 400 22.00 12.43 23.19
N LEU A 401 21.10 12.51 24.17
CA LEU A 401 19.93 13.39 24.09
C LEU A 401 20.32 14.81 24.49
N THR A 402 20.24 15.76 23.56
CA THR A 402 20.38 17.19 23.87
C THR A 402 19.03 17.88 23.73
N SER A 403 18.39 18.20 24.86
CA SER A 403 17.14 18.96 24.88
C SER A 403 17.42 20.46 25.02
N LYS A 404 17.33 21.19 23.90
CA LYS A 404 16.98 22.64 23.91
C LYS A 404 15.87 23.01 22.91
N THR A 405 15.57 22.15 21.93
CA THR A 405 14.59 22.43 20.84
C THR A 405 13.85 21.19 20.31
N GLY A 406 13.85 20.05 21.02
CA GLY A 406 13.17 18.83 20.55
C GLY A 406 13.87 18.13 19.35
N HIS A 407 15.19 18.31 19.22
CA HIS A 407 16.01 17.61 18.24
C HIS A 407 16.94 16.59 18.92
N LEU A 408 16.82 15.32 18.55
CA LEU A 408 17.78 14.28 18.86
C LEU A 408 18.96 14.33 17.87
N SER A 409 20.20 14.26 18.38
CA SER A 409 21.41 14.16 17.55
C SER A 409 22.23 12.93 17.97
N LEU A 410 22.80 12.21 17.00
CA LEU A 410 23.79 11.17 17.25
C LEU A 410 25.18 11.80 17.17
N LYS A 411 26.00 11.60 18.21
CA LYS A 411 27.42 11.98 18.19
C LYS A 411 28.27 10.72 18.18
N TYR A 412 29.37 10.77 17.44
CA TYR A 412 30.44 9.80 17.49
C TYR A 412 31.56 10.42 18.31
N GLU A 413 31.98 9.77 19.40
CA GLU A 413 33.20 10.12 20.12
C GLU A 413 34.15 8.93 19.94
N GLU A 414 35.30 9.15 19.30
CA GLU A 414 36.38 8.17 19.32
C GLU A 414 36.92 8.10 20.75
N ASP A 415 37.05 6.90 21.30
CA ASP A 415 37.85 6.66 22.51
C ASP A 415 39.33 6.89 22.16
N GLY A 416 39.72 8.17 22.03
CA GLY A 416 41.11 8.58 22.00
C GLY A 416 41.72 8.38 23.39
N PRO A 417 43.01 8.00 23.49
CA PRO A 417 43.67 7.85 24.78
C PRO A 417 43.59 9.18 25.53
N GLY A 418 43.13 9.13 26.79
CA GLY A 418 42.93 10.31 27.64
C GLY A 418 44.17 11.19 27.75
N PRO A 419 44.02 12.45 28.18
CA PRO A 419 45.10 13.42 28.17
C PRO A 419 46.25 12.94 29.05
N ILE A 420 47.39 12.66 28.44
CA ILE A 420 48.66 12.46 29.14
C ILE A 420 48.97 13.77 29.87
N LYS A 421 48.80 13.77 31.19
CA LYS A 421 49.32 14.83 32.06
C LYS A 421 50.84 14.86 31.85
N ARG A 422 51.35 15.89 31.16
CA ARG A 422 52.78 16.21 31.14
C ARG A 422 53.22 16.44 32.59
N ARG A 423 53.95 15.49 33.16
CA ARG A 423 54.81 15.75 34.33
C ARG A 423 55.93 16.68 33.84
N LYS A 424 56.00 17.86 34.48
CA LYS A 424 57.18 18.72 34.44
C LYS A 424 58.22 18.05 35.33
N ASP A 425 59.20 17.41 34.73
CA ASP A 425 60.47 17.19 35.40
C ASP A 425 61.47 18.18 34.78
N ARG A 426 61.87 19.12 35.64
CA ARG A 426 63.06 19.96 35.48
C ARG A 426 64.25 19.05 35.71
N GLU A 427 65.24 19.10 34.83
CA GLU A 427 66.64 19.25 35.22
C GLU A 427 67.46 19.63 33.98
N ASN A 428 68.08 20.81 34.08
CA ASN A 428 69.20 21.25 33.27
C ASN A 428 70.44 20.49 33.78
N ASP A 429 71.30 19.98 32.90
CA ASP A 429 72.60 20.61 32.66
C ASP A 429 73.31 20.02 31.42
N PRO A 430 74.27 20.76 30.81
CA PRO A 430 74.77 20.52 29.46
C PRO A 430 76.19 19.93 29.39
N GLU A 431 76.69 19.78 28.15
CA GLU A 431 78.10 19.70 27.71
C GLU A 431 78.85 18.35 27.80
N ASN A 432 79.10 17.74 26.62
CA ASN A 432 80.43 17.56 25.97
C ASN A 432 80.29 16.52 24.84
N GLU A 433 80.46 16.91 23.57
CA GLU A 433 81.70 16.85 22.76
C GLU A 433 82.12 15.43 22.30
N ALA A 434 82.30 15.32 20.97
CA ALA A 434 83.14 14.42 20.15
C ALA A 434 83.26 12.93 20.54
N GLU A 435 83.06 11.94 19.67
CA GLU A 435 83.58 11.68 18.30
C GLU A 435 82.63 10.72 17.56
#